data_AF-A0A1I5PPH0-F1
#
_entry.id   AF-A0A1I5PPH0-F1
#
_cell.length_a   1.000
_cell.length_b   1.000
_cell.length_c   1.000
_cell.angle_alpha   90.00
_cell.angle_beta   90.00
_cell.angle_gamma   90.00
#
_symmetry.space_group_name_H-M   'P 1'
#
loop_
_entity.id
_entity.type
_entity.pdbx_description
1 polymer ?
#
loop_
_entity_poly.entity_id
_entity_poly.type
_entity_poly.pdbx_seq_one_letter_code
_entity_poly.pdbx_strand_id
1 'polypeptide(L)' 'MKAFGCAALATVILFFATTFIVSPILSNIGYDSAASSYHLTTHALLVTLIFTVIFCTIAGARYIVEEIERIIHHKNEE' A
#
# COMPACT_ATOMS: atom_id res chain seq x y z
N MET A 1 -20.38 -7.09 4.76
CA MET A 1 -19.91 -5.67 4.69
C MET A 1 -18.76 -5.34 5.65
N LYS A 2 -18.63 -5.97 6.83
CA LYS A 2 -17.53 -5.70 7.78
C LYS A 2 -16.12 -5.88 7.20
N ALA A 3 -15.89 -6.92 6.40
CA ALA A 3 -14.59 -7.19 5.78
C ALA A 3 -14.11 -6.08 4.84
N PHE A 4 -15.02 -5.49 4.05
CA PHE A 4 -14.71 -4.36 3.18
C PHE A 4 -14.31 -3.11 3.98
N GLY A 5 -15.01 -2.84 5.09
CA GLY A 5 -14.66 -1.76 6.01
C GLY A 5 -13.29 -1.94 6.65
N CYS A 6 -12.96 -3.16 7.09
CA CYS A 6 -11.64 -3.48 7.63
C CYS A 6 -10.52 -3.32 6.57
N ALA A 7 -10.76 -3.76 5.34
CA ALA A 7 -9.81 -3.60 4.25
C ALA A 7 -9.57 -2.11 3.93
N ALA A 8 -10.63 -1.30 3.84
CA ALA A 8 -10.49 0.13 3.60
C ALA A 8 -9.73 0.82 4.73
N LEU A 9 -10.02 0.47 5.98
CA LEU A 9 -9.31 1.01 7.15
C LEU A 9 -7.82 0.62 7.13
N ALA A 10 -7.50 -0.63 6.81
CA ALA A 10 -6.12 -1.09 6.69
C ALA A 10 -5.36 -0.33 5.60
N THR A 11 -5.98 -0.08 4.44
CA THR A 11 -5.38 0.71 3.36
C THR A 11 -5.12 2.15 3.80
N VAL A 12 -6.05 2.78 4.52
CA VAL A 12 -5.87 4.15 5.04
C VAL A 12 -4.70 4.19 6.03
N ILE A 13 -4.64 3.25 6.98
CA ILE A 13 -3.53 3.16 7.94
C ILE A 13 -2.20 2.96 7.22
N LEU A 14 -2.16 2.06 6.22
CA LEU A 14 -0.96 1.79 5.43
C LEU A 14 -0.49 3.03 4.67
N PHE A 15 -1.42 3.79 4.10
CA PHE A 15 -1.13 5.04 3.39
C PHE A 15 -0.50 6.10 4.31
N PHE A 16 -1.03 6.29 5.52
CA PHE A 16 -0.44 7.24 6.47
C PHE A 16 0.91 6.76 7.00
N ALA A 17 1.06 5.46 7.30
CA ALA A 17 2.32 4.90 7.75
C ALA A 17 3.42 5.04 6.68
N THR A 18 3.09 4.79 5.42
CA THR A 18 4.03 4.95 4.30
C THR A 18 4.36 6.41 4.04
N THR A 19 3.39 7.33 4.12
CA THR A 19 3.66 8.78 4.00
C THR A 19 4.65 9.26 5.07
N PHE A 20 4.50 8.77 6.31
CA PHE A 20 5.38 9.13 7.42
C PHE A 20 6.84 8.68 7.19
N ILE A 21 7.04 7.57 6.49
CA ILE A 21 8.38 7.07 6.14
C ILE A 21 8.93 7.81 4.90
N VAL A 22 8.11 8.00 3.87
CA VAL A 22 8.53 8.58 2.58
C VAL A 22 8.84 10.07 2.69
N SER A 23 8.08 10.83 3.48
CA SER A 23 8.23 12.28 3.63
C SER A 23 9.64 12.73 4.09
N PRO A 24 10.23 12.21 5.18
CA PRO A 24 11.58 12.59 5.59
C PRO A 24 12.65 12.14 4.59
N ILE A 25 12.47 10.98 3.94
CA ILE A 25 13.39 10.47 2.92
C ILE A 25 13.46 11.44 1.73
N LEU A 26 12.32 11.85 1.19
CA LEU A 26 12.30 12.78 0.06
C LEU A 26 12.80 14.17 0.46
N SER A 27 12.51 14.64 1.67
CA SER A 27 13.02 15.92 2.16
C SER A 27 14.55 15.96 2.13
N ASN A 28 15.20 14.83 2.42
CA ASN A 28 16.66 14.68 2.40
C ASN A 28 17.28 14.53 0.99
N ILE A 29 16.48 14.43 -0.08
CA ILE A 29 16.93 14.22 -1.48
C ILE A 29 17.00 15.54 -2.28
N GLY A 30 16.88 16.70 -1.62
CA GLY A 30 17.06 18.01 -2.25
C GLY A 30 15.80 18.87 -2.34
N TYR A 31 14.77 18.52 -1.58
CA TYR A 31 13.53 19.29 -1.46
C TYR A 31 13.58 20.32 -0.31
N ASP A 32 14.71 21.01 -0.16
CA ASP A 32 15.01 21.87 1.01
C ASP A 32 14.49 23.33 0.89
N SER A 33 13.97 23.73 -0.28
CA SER A 33 13.53 25.11 -0.54
C SER A 33 12.01 25.28 -0.42
N ALA A 34 11.57 26.46 0.04
CA ALA A 34 10.14 26.83 0.10
C ALA A 34 9.42 26.73 -1.26
N ALA A 35 10.15 26.90 -2.37
CA ALA A 35 9.62 26.71 -3.72
C ALA A 35 9.48 25.23 -4.11
N SER A 36 10.32 24.36 -3.54
CA SER A 36 10.29 22.93 -3.83
C SER A 36 9.34 22.16 -2.90
N SER A 37 8.76 22.80 -1.87
CA SER A 37 7.83 22.18 -0.91
C SER A 37 6.56 21.60 -1.56
N TYR A 38 6.04 22.23 -2.61
CA TYR A 38 4.90 21.73 -3.38
C TYR A 38 5.26 20.48 -4.19
N HIS A 39 6.45 20.48 -4.78
CA HIS A 39 6.98 19.31 -5.48
C HIS A 39 7.29 18.17 -4.51
N LEU A 40 7.84 18.47 -3.33
CA LEU A 40 8.10 17.49 -2.28
C LEU A 40 6.82 16.75 -1.88
N THR A 41 5.77 17.51 -1.57
CA THR A 41 4.49 16.96 -1.14
C THR A 41 3.87 16.10 -2.24
N THR A 42 3.90 16.59 -3.49
CA THR A 42 3.35 15.87 -4.65
C THR A 42 4.11 14.56 -4.91
N HIS A 43 5.45 14.60 -4.90
CA HIS A 43 6.26 13.40 -5.10
C HIS A 43 6.12 12.41 -3.93
N ALA A 44 6.04 12.89 -2.69
CA ALA A 44 5.79 12.03 -1.54
C ALA A 44 4.45 11.32 -1.64
N LEU A 45 3.38 12.03 -2.02
CA LEU A 45 2.06 11.44 -2.25
C LEU A 45 2.08 10.42 -3.40
N LEU A 46 2.73 10.73 -4.52
CA LEU A 46 2.85 9.81 -5.66
C LEU A 46 3.60 8.53 -5.28
N VAL A 47 4.75 8.65 -4.63
CA VAL A 47 5.55 7.50 -4.19
C VAL A 47 4.75 6.65 -3.19
N THR A 48 4.07 7.30 -2.25
CA THR A 48 3.21 6.62 -1.26
C THR A 48 2.05 5.88 -1.94
N LEU A 49 1.37 6.50 -2.90
CA LEU A 49 0.28 5.87 -3.65
C LEU A 49 0.77 4.68 -4.46
N ILE A 50 1.89 4.80 -5.17
CA ILE A 50 2.49 3.71 -5.94
C ILE A 50 2.80 2.53 -5.01
N PHE A 51 3.46 2.78 -3.88
CA PHE A 51 3.79 1.74 -2.92
C PHE A 51 2.53 1.08 -2.34
N THR A 52 1.51 1.87 -2.00
CA THR A 52 0.22 1.39 -1.49
C THR A 52 -0.46 0.48 -2.49
N VAL A 53 -0.55 0.87 -3.76
CA VAL A 53 -1.19 0.07 -4.83
C VAL A 53 -0.43 -1.23 -5.07
N ILE A 54 0.91 -1.18 -5.14
CA ILE A 54 1.75 -2.37 -5.31
C ILE A 54 1.51 -3.34 -4.15
N PHE A 55 1.58 -2.85 -2.91
CA PHE A 55 1.39 -3.68 -1.72
C PHE A 55 0.00 -4.32 -1.68
N CYS A 56 -1.06 -3.54 -1.92
CA CYS A 56 -2.43 -4.06 -1.97
C CYS A 56 -2.60 -5.11 -3.08
N THR A 57 -1.98 -4.90 -4.24
CA THR A 57 -2.06 -5.86 -5.37
C THR A 57 -1.38 -7.17 -5.02
N ILE A 58 -0.18 -7.11 -4.42
CA ILE A 58 0.56 -8.31 -3.98
C ILE A 58 -0.24 -9.05 -2.92
N ALA A 59 -0.73 -8.36 -1.88
CA ALA A 59 -1.51 -8.96 -0.82
C ALA A 59 -2.80 -9.62 -1.34
N GLY A 60 -3.50 -8.94 -2.25
CA GLY A 60 -4.70 -9.49 -2.91
C GLY A 60 -4.38 -10.72 -3.76
N ALA A 61 -3.31 -10.67 -4.56
CA ALA A 61 -2.88 -11.81 -5.37
C ALA A 61 -2.52 -13.02 -4.51
N ARG A 62 -1.79 -12.82 -3.40
CA ARG A 62 -1.44 -13.88 -2.46
C ARG A 62 -2.69 -14.52 -1.85
N TYR A 63 -3.65 -13.71 -1.42
CA TYR A 63 -4.92 -14.20 -0.88
C TYR A 63 -5.66 -15.10 -1.88
N ILE A 64 -5.73 -14.68 -3.16
CA ILE A 64 -6.38 -15.48 -4.21
C ILE A 64 -5.65 -16.81 -4.44
N VAL A 65 -4.32 -16.79 -4.52
CA VAL A 65 -3.52 -18.02 -4.69
C VAL A 65 -3.74 -18.99 -3.53
N GLU A 66 -3.69 -18.50 -2.29
CA GLU A 66 -3.92 -19.32 -1.09
C GLU A 66 -5.36 -19.89 -1.02
N GLU A 67 -6.35 -19.13 -1.48
CA GLU A 67 -7.73 -19.60 -1.55
C GLU A 67 -7.88 -20.72 -2.61
N ILE A 68 -7.25 -20.56 -3.78
CA ILE A 68 -7.27 -21.58 -4.84
C ILE A 68 -6.58 -22.86 -4.37
N GLU A 69 -5.41 -22.77 -3.73
CA GLU A 69 -4.71 -23.93 -3.17
C GLU A 69 -5.58 -24.66 -2.14
N ARG A 70 -6.25 -23.93 -1.24
CA ARG A 70 -7.18 -24.51 -0.26
C ARG A 70 -8.34 -25.26 -0.92
N ILE A 71 -8.95 -24.69 -1.97
CA ILE A 71 -10.05 -25.32 -2.70
C ILE A 71 -9.58 -26.60 -3.41
N ILE A 72 -8.40 -26.57 -4.05
CA ILE A 72 -7.83 -27.74 -4.73
C ILE A 72 -7.54 -28.87 -3.73
N HIS A 73 -6.95 -28.55 -2.58
CA HIS A 73 -6.63 -29.55 -1.56
C HIS A 73 -7.90 -30.23 -1.02
N HIS A 74 -8.94 -29.45 -0.70
CA HIS A 74 -10.22 -29.99 -0.24
C HIS A 74 -10.88 -30.90 -1.29
N LYS A 75 -10.77 -30.57 -2.59
CA LYS A 75 -11.34 -31.38 -3.65
C LYS A 75 -10.63 -32.73 -3.86
N ASN A 76 -9.35 -32.83 -3.50
CA ASN A 76 -8.57 -34.07 -3.63
C ASN A 76 -8.74 -35.01 -2.41
N GLU A 77 -9.34 -34.53 -1.32
CA GLU A 77 -9.64 -35.32 -0.11
C GLU A 77 -11.06 -35.91 -0.09
N GLU A 78 -11.93 -35.52 -1.03
CA GLU A 78 -13.25 -36.13 -1.31
C GLU A 78 -13.18 -37.18 -2.43
#